data_AF-A0AAU3CNN9-F1
#
_entry.id   AF-A0AAU3CNN9-F1
#
_cell.length_a   1.000
_cell.length_b   1.000
_cell.length_c   1.000
_cell.angle_alpha   90.00
_cell.angle_beta   90.00
_cell.angle_gamma   90.00
#
_symmetry.space_group_name_H-M   'P 1'
#
loop_
_entity.id
_entity.type
_entity.pdbx_description
1 polymer ?
#
loop_
_entity_poly.entity_id
_entity_poly.type
_entity_poly.pdbx_seq_one_letter_code
_entity_poly.pdbx_strand_id
1 'polypeptide(L)'
;MSDKTDKTEQQRLSVFKTYKLYVGGKFPRSESGRVYEVTDAQGKWLANAPQSSRKDARDAVVAARKAFGGWSGATAYNRGQVLYRVAEMLEGRKGQFVHEVADAEGLSKSKAAGQVEATIDRWVWYAGWTDKIAQVVGGGNPVAGPYFNLSSPEPTGVVAVLAPQASSFLGLVSVLAPVIATGNTAIVIASERSPLPALSLGEVLATSDVPGGVVNVLSGRTAEIAAPLAAHQDVNAIDLAGADDVLAKELEIAAADNLKRVLRPQPVDDWSADPGTDRMTAFLETKTVWHPTGSLGASGSSY
;
A
#
# COMPACT_ATOMS: atom_id res chain seq x y z
N MET A 1 -4.76 -66.61 13.93
CA MET A 1 -5.69 -65.74 13.16
C MET A 1 -5.53 -64.34 13.75
N SER A 2 -4.52 -63.57 13.34
CA SER A 2 -4.48 -62.74 12.13
C SER A 2 -5.69 -61.83 12.02
N ASP A 3 -5.54 -60.57 12.46
CA ASP A 3 -5.65 -59.44 11.52
C ASP A 3 -5.08 -58.16 12.17
N LYS A 4 -3.88 -57.76 11.75
CA LYS A 4 -3.36 -56.40 11.98
C LYS A 4 -3.47 -55.69 10.64
N THR A 5 -4.57 -54.98 10.44
CA THR A 5 -4.73 -54.04 9.33
C THR A 5 -3.67 -52.96 9.40
N ASP A 6 -2.65 -53.11 8.55
CA ASP A 6 -1.60 -52.14 8.29
C ASP A 6 -2.22 -50.98 7.50
N LYS A 7 -2.60 -49.90 8.21
CA LYS A 7 -3.06 -48.67 7.57
C LYS A 7 -1.83 -47.95 7.04
N THR A 8 -1.48 -48.22 5.79
CA THR A 8 -0.55 -47.41 5.01
C THR A 8 -1.08 -45.97 4.96
N GLU A 9 -0.59 -45.10 5.85
CA GLU A 9 -0.84 -43.66 5.76
C GLU A 9 -0.25 -43.18 4.43
N GLN A 10 -1.09 -42.87 3.46
CA GLN A 10 -0.65 -42.26 2.21
C GLN A 10 -0.05 -40.89 2.53
N GLN A 11 1.29 -40.83 2.57
CA GLN A 11 2.03 -39.58 2.76
C GLN A 11 1.74 -38.64 1.59
N ARG A 12 1.02 -37.55 1.86
CA ARG A 12 0.74 -36.51 0.87
C ARG A 12 2.04 -35.84 0.45
N LEU A 13 2.29 -35.77 -0.86
CA LEU A 13 3.40 -35.00 -1.43
C LEU A 13 3.26 -33.51 -1.10
N SER A 14 4.35 -32.89 -0.65
CA SER A 14 4.40 -31.46 -0.40
C SER A 14 4.46 -30.68 -1.72
N VAL A 15 3.55 -29.72 -1.89
CA VAL A 15 3.54 -28.80 -3.04
C VAL A 15 3.68 -27.38 -2.50
N PHE A 16 4.86 -26.79 -2.67
CA PHE A 16 5.17 -25.46 -2.16
C PHE A 16 4.85 -24.37 -3.18
N LYS A 17 4.31 -23.25 -2.69
CA LYS A 17 4.06 -22.05 -3.49
C LYS A 17 5.37 -21.35 -3.79
N THR A 18 5.62 -21.05 -5.07
CA THR A 18 6.70 -20.15 -5.47
C THR A 18 6.17 -18.72 -5.52
N TYR A 19 6.55 -17.92 -4.54
CA TYR A 19 6.17 -16.51 -4.50
C TYR A 19 6.93 -15.70 -5.56
N LYS A 20 6.29 -14.65 -6.05
CA LYS A 20 6.79 -13.75 -7.08
C LYS A 20 6.49 -12.31 -6.68
N LEU A 21 7.18 -11.36 -7.29
CA LEU A 21 6.83 -9.94 -7.14
C LEU A 21 5.45 -9.69 -7.76
N TYR A 22 4.81 -8.58 -7.44
CA TYR A 22 3.61 -8.11 -8.14
C TYR A 22 3.89 -6.76 -8.77
N VAL A 23 4.08 -6.69 -10.08
CA VAL A 23 4.46 -5.44 -10.77
C VAL A 23 3.65 -5.29 -12.04
N GLY A 24 3.01 -4.14 -12.23
CA GLY A 24 2.22 -3.85 -13.42
C GLY A 24 1.05 -4.82 -13.63
N GLY A 25 0.47 -5.35 -12.55
CA GLY A 25 -0.61 -6.36 -12.62
C GLY A 25 -0.14 -7.77 -12.99
N LYS A 26 1.17 -8.03 -12.97
CA LYS A 26 1.77 -9.33 -13.31
C LYS A 26 2.63 -9.87 -12.18
N PHE A 27 2.99 -11.15 -12.28
CA PHE A 27 3.83 -11.85 -11.31
C PHE A 27 5.21 -12.20 -11.86
N PRO A 28 6.13 -11.22 -12.04
CA PRO A 28 7.49 -11.51 -12.50
C PRO A 28 8.36 -12.09 -11.37
N ARG A 29 9.39 -12.84 -11.76
CA ARG A 29 10.54 -13.11 -10.88
C ARG A 29 11.38 -11.82 -10.74
N SER A 30 12.16 -11.70 -9.68
CA SER A 30 13.19 -10.65 -9.64
C SER A 30 14.10 -10.80 -10.86
N GLU A 31 14.44 -9.69 -11.48
CA GLU A 31 15.37 -9.67 -12.60
C GLU A 31 16.73 -10.28 -12.24
N SER A 32 17.19 -10.09 -11.00
CA SER A 32 18.45 -10.68 -10.52
C SER A 32 18.38 -12.20 -10.32
N GLY A 33 17.18 -12.79 -10.31
CA GLY A 33 16.95 -14.19 -9.95
C GLY A 33 17.20 -14.50 -8.46
N ARG A 34 17.65 -13.53 -7.66
CA ARG A 34 17.93 -13.72 -6.23
C ARG A 34 16.66 -14.04 -5.47
N VAL A 35 16.81 -14.89 -4.48
CA VAL A 35 15.78 -15.23 -3.50
C VAL A 35 16.41 -15.21 -2.11
N TYR A 36 15.57 -15.06 -1.09
CA TYR A 36 15.98 -15.18 0.30
C TYR A 36 15.00 -16.07 1.06
N GLU A 37 15.53 -16.74 2.07
CA GLU A 37 14.76 -17.61 2.96
C GLU A 37 13.83 -16.79 3.85
N VAL A 38 12.57 -17.23 3.93
CA VAL A 38 11.58 -16.70 4.85
C VAL A 38 11.23 -17.79 5.85
N THR A 39 11.36 -17.47 7.13
CA THR A 39 11.04 -18.37 8.24
C THR A 39 9.83 -17.90 9.01
N ASP A 40 9.22 -18.79 9.79
CA ASP A 40 8.24 -18.40 10.82
C ASP A 40 8.95 -17.72 12.01
N ALA A 41 8.15 -17.30 12.98
CA ALA A 41 8.64 -16.68 14.22
C ALA A 41 9.55 -17.59 15.07
N GLN A 42 9.59 -18.90 14.80
CA GLN A 42 10.44 -19.88 15.46
C GLN A 42 11.67 -20.27 14.62
N GLY A 43 11.85 -19.68 13.43
CA GLY A 43 12.98 -19.94 12.55
C GLY A 43 12.80 -21.16 11.64
N LYS A 44 11.60 -21.74 11.56
CA LYS A 44 11.31 -22.83 10.61
C LYS A 44 11.08 -22.25 9.23
N TRP A 45 11.70 -22.85 8.22
CA TRP A 45 11.52 -22.48 6.82
C TRP A 45 10.04 -22.53 6.38
N LEU A 46 9.57 -21.44 5.76
CA LEU A 46 8.24 -21.33 5.16
C LEU A 46 8.30 -21.35 3.63
N ALA A 47 9.12 -20.48 3.05
CA ALA A 47 9.26 -20.31 1.60
C ALA A 47 10.55 -19.56 1.23
N ASN A 48 10.85 -19.50 -0.06
CA ASN A 48 11.83 -18.56 -0.61
C ASN A 48 11.09 -17.41 -1.29
N ALA A 49 11.35 -16.18 -0.85
CA ALA A 49 10.80 -14.96 -1.46
C ALA A 49 11.79 -14.35 -2.46
N PRO A 50 11.32 -13.72 -3.55
CA PRO A 50 12.20 -13.02 -4.48
C PRO A 50 12.87 -11.84 -3.79
N GLN A 51 14.18 -11.68 -3.99
CA GLN A 51 14.93 -10.53 -3.49
C GLN A 51 15.10 -9.51 -4.61
N SER A 52 14.28 -8.46 -4.57
CA SER A 52 14.25 -7.41 -5.59
C SER A 52 15.61 -6.74 -5.74
N SER A 53 15.90 -6.34 -6.97
CA SER A 53 17.06 -5.57 -7.37
C SER A 53 16.69 -4.10 -7.57
N ARG A 54 17.71 -3.25 -7.78
CA ARG A 54 17.51 -1.86 -8.24
C ARG A 54 16.72 -1.80 -9.56
N LYS A 55 16.86 -2.80 -10.44
CA LYS A 55 16.10 -2.83 -11.69
C LYS A 55 14.63 -3.16 -11.46
N ASP A 56 14.32 -4.08 -10.55
CA ASP A 56 12.93 -4.38 -10.17
C ASP A 56 12.23 -3.14 -9.59
N ALA A 57 12.95 -2.37 -8.75
CA ALA A 57 12.45 -1.09 -8.25
C ALA A 57 12.15 -0.09 -9.37
N ARG A 58 13.05 0.05 -10.36
CA ARG A 58 12.83 0.92 -11.53
C ARG A 58 11.64 0.45 -12.37
N ASP A 59 11.52 -0.84 -12.63
CA ASP A 59 10.42 -1.41 -13.41
C ASP A 59 9.07 -1.18 -12.70
N ALA A 60 9.04 -1.23 -11.35
CA ALA A 60 7.88 -0.85 -10.56
C ALA A 60 7.55 0.65 -10.66
N VAL A 61 8.55 1.55 -10.70
CA VAL A 61 8.31 2.99 -10.93
C VAL A 61 7.71 3.24 -12.30
N VAL A 62 8.22 2.59 -13.35
CA VAL A 62 7.67 2.71 -14.70
C VAL A 62 6.21 2.24 -14.74
N ALA A 63 5.90 1.12 -14.10
CA ALA A 63 4.53 0.59 -14.01
C ALA A 63 3.60 1.55 -13.24
N ALA A 64 4.03 2.05 -12.08
CA ALA A 64 3.27 2.99 -11.27
C ALA A 64 3.00 4.31 -12.02
N ARG A 65 4.04 4.90 -12.61
CA ARG A 65 3.92 6.14 -13.39
C ARG A 65 2.97 5.99 -14.57
N LYS A 66 3.03 4.85 -15.28
CA LYS A 66 2.11 4.55 -16.38
C LYS A 66 0.66 4.44 -15.92
N ALA A 67 0.42 3.83 -14.76
CA ALA A 67 -0.92 3.65 -14.20
C ALA A 67 -1.51 4.96 -13.61
N PHE A 68 -0.65 5.88 -13.16
CA PHE A 68 -1.07 7.07 -12.42
C PHE A 68 -2.14 7.89 -13.13
N GLY A 69 -1.95 8.25 -14.41
CA GLY A 69 -2.92 9.09 -15.13
C GLY A 69 -4.32 8.48 -15.23
N GLY A 70 -4.41 7.15 -15.41
CA GLY A 70 -5.70 6.45 -15.43
C GLY A 70 -6.35 6.35 -14.05
N TRP A 71 -5.54 6.09 -13.02
CA TRP A 71 -6.05 5.89 -11.65
C TRP A 71 -6.43 7.21 -10.95
N SER A 72 -5.63 8.26 -11.12
CA SER A 72 -5.95 9.58 -10.58
C SER A 72 -7.14 10.24 -11.30
N GLY A 73 -7.31 9.94 -12.60
CA GLY A 73 -8.46 10.36 -13.40
C GLY A 73 -9.74 9.53 -13.18
N ALA A 74 -9.66 8.38 -12.50
CA ALA A 74 -10.84 7.60 -12.15
C ALA A 74 -11.73 8.38 -11.18
N THR A 75 -13.05 8.18 -11.26
CA THR A 75 -13.96 8.80 -10.29
C THR A 75 -13.67 8.28 -8.89
N ALA A 76 -13.85 9.14 -7.88
CA ALA A 76 -13.69 8.74 -6.48
C ALA A 76 -14.54 7.50 -6.13
N TYR A 77 -15.79 7.48 -6.59
CA TYR A 77 -16.68 6.34 -6.43
C TYR A 77 -16.11 5.05 -7.05
N ASN A 78 -15.56 5.11 -8.27
CA ASN A 78 -14.95 3.94 -8.91
C ASN A 78 -13.76 3.41 -8.10
N ARG A 79 -12.89 4.29 -7.59
CA ARG A 79 -11.80 3.88 -6.68
C ARG A 79 -12.37 3.17 -5.45
N GLY A 80 -13.43 3.70 -4.85
CA GLY A 80 -14.12 3.07 -3.73
C GLY A 80 -14.62 1.67 -4.05
N GLN A 81 -15.25 1.47 -5.21
CA GLN A 81 -15.71 0.16 -5.66
C GLN A 81 -14.57 -0.85 -5.82
N VAL A 82 -13.44 -0.43 -6.41
CA VAL A 82 -12.25 -1.29 -6.57
C VAL A 82 -11.66 -1.66 -5.21
N LEU A 83 -11.54 -0.72 -4.28
CA LEU A 83 -11.03 -1.00 -2.93
C LEU A 83 -11.97 -1.92 -2.15
N TYR A 84 -13.29 -1.75 -2.30
CA TYR A 84 -14.26 -2.66 -1.71
C TYR A 84 -14.14 -4.07 -2.32
N ARG A 85 -13.92 -4.17 -3.64
CA ARG A 85 -13.68 -5.44 -4.32
C ARG A 85 -12.44 -6.17 -3.79
N VAL A 86 -11.38 -5.44 -3.41
CA VAL A 86 -10.21 -6.01 -2.71
C VAL A 86 -10.62 -6.66 -1.39
N ALA A 87 -11.49 -6.01 -0.61
CA ALA A 87 -12.00 -6.58 0.64
C ALA A 87 -12.80 -7.87 0.39
N GLU A 88 -13.68 -7.89 -0.62
CA GLU A 88 -14.45 -9.08 -0.99
C GLU A 88 -13.56 -10.27 -1.38
N MET A 89 -12.55 -10.01 -2.22
CA MET A 89 -11.62 -11.05 -2.67
C MET A 89 -10.71 -11.53 -1.54
N LEU A 90 -10.39 -10.65 -0.59
CA LEU A 90 -9.63 -10.99 0.61
C LEU A 90 -10.47 -11.85 1.57
N GLU A 91 -11.74 -11.51 1.79
CA GLU A 91 -12.68 -12.29 2.62
C GLU A 91 -12.78 -13.74 2.14
N GLY A 92 -12.92 -13.95 0.83
CA GLY A 92 -12.93 -15.29 0.24
C GLY A 92 -11.63 -16.10 0.43
N ARG A 93 -10.52 -15.43 0.75
CA ARG A 93 -9.19 -16.03 0.97
C ARG A 93 -8.70 -15.92 2.41
N LYS A 94 -9.57 -15.48 3.34
CA LYS A 94 -9.24 -15.21 4.74
C LYS A 94 -8.45 -16.35 5.40
N GLY A 95 -8.87 -17.60 5.22
CA GLY A 95 -8.18 -18.76 5.82
C GLY A 95 -6.69 -18.88 5.44
N GLN A 96 -6.32 -18.49 4.21
CA GLN A 96 -4.92 -18.46 3.77
C GLN A 96 -4.15 -17.37 4.52
N PHE A 97 -4.68 -16.15 4.56
CA PHE A 97 -4.03 -15.03 5.24
C PHE A 97 -3.92 -15.25 6.75
N VAL A 98 -4.90 -15.91 7.39
CA VAL A 98 -4.81 -16.27 8.81
C VAL A 98 -3.63 -17.19 9.07
N HIS A 99 -3.37 -18.15 8.17
CA HIS A 99 -2.20 -19.01 8.30
C HIS A 99 -0.90 -18.24 8.07
N GLU A 100 -0.81 -17.46 7.00
CA GLU A 100 0.41 -16.70 6.67
C GLU A 100 0.75 -15.68 7.77
N VAL A 101 -0.24 -14.97 8.32
CA VAL A 101 -0.05 -14.02 9.42
C VAL A 101 0.31 -14.73 10.73
N ALA A 102 -0.34 -15.86 11.05
CA ALA A 102 -0.01 -16.63 12.25
C ALA A 102 1.46 -17.09 12.25
N ASP A 103 1.94 -17.63 11.13
CA ASP A 103 3.33 -18.08 10.99
C ASP A 103 4.31 -16.90 11.01
N ALA A 104 3.99 -15.83 10.28
CA ALA A 104 4.83 -14.64 10.16
C ALA A 104 5.04 -13.89 11.48
N GLU A 105 4.01 -13.84 12.33
CA GLU A 105 4.02 -13.05 13.56
C GLU A 105 4.07 -13.93 14.83
N GLY A 106 4.06 -15.26 14.69
CA GLY A 106 4.06 -16.20 15.82
C GLY A 106 2.77 -16.14 16.65
N LEU A 107 1.64 -15.84 16.00
CA LEU A 107 0.35 -15.65 16.66
C LEU A 107 -0.46 -16.94 16.74
N SER A 108 -1.35 -17.02 17.72
CA SER A 108 -2.40 -18.04 17.69
C SER A 108 -3.33 -17.80 16.50
N LYS A 109 -3.93 -18.87 15.96
CA LYS A 109 -4.89 -18.75 14.84
C LYS A 109 -6.02 -17.78 15.12
N SER A 110 -6.49 -17.70 16.38
CA SER A 110 -7.54 -16.77 16.80
C SER A 110 -7.08 -15.31 16.75
N LYS A 111 -5.86 -15.02 17.22
CA LYS A 111 -5.28 -13.66 17.12
C LYS A 111 -5.02 -13.25 15.68
N ALA A 112 -4.46 -14.14 14.86
CA ALA A 112 -4.25 -13.91 13.44
C ALA A 112 -5.57 -13.71 12.68
N ALA A 113 -6.62 -14.45 13.04
CA ALA A 113 -7.97 -14.24 12.50
C ALA A 113 -8.49 -12.83 12.78
N GLY A 114 -8.37 -12.35 14.02
CA GLY A 114 -8.76 -10.98 14.36
C GLY A 114 -7.98 -9.91 13.58
N GLN A 115 -6.66 -10.10 13.38
CA GLN A 115 -5.87 -9.17 12.57
C GLN A 115 -6.28 -9.18 11.07
N VAL A 116 -6.58 -10.35 10.50
CA VAL A 116 -7.03 -10.46 9.11
C VAL A 116 -8.42 -9.85 8.94
N GLU A 117 -9.34 -10.07 9.89
CA GLU A 117 -10.65 -9.41 9.92
C GLU A 117 -10.50 -7.88 9.96
N ALA A 118 -9.69 -7.36 10.89
CA ALA A 118 -9.39 -5.93 10.96
C ALA A 118 -8.74 -5.40 9.66
N THR A 119 -7.98 -6.23 8.95
CA THR A 119 -7.38 -5.87 7.66
C THR A 119 -8.42 -5.76 6.55
N ILE A 120 -9.43 -6.64 6.55
CA ILE A 120 -10.55 -6.59 5.61
C ILE A 120 -11.40 -5.35 5.88
N ASP A 121 -11.71 -5.10 7.16
CA ASP A 121 -12.42 -3.90 7.59
C ASP A 121 -11.63 -2.62 7.23
N ARG A 122 -10.29 -2.65 7.30
CA ARG A 122 -9.43 -1.53 6.87
C ARG A 122 -9.62 -1.21 5.39
N TRP A 123 -9.73 -2.21 4.51
CA TRP A 123 -10.02 -1.99 3.10
C TRP A 123 -11.39 -1.35 2.90
N VAL A 124 -12.42 -1.86 3.59
CA VAL A 124 -13.78 -1.29 3.54
C VAL A 124 -13.81 0.15 4.04
N TRP A 125 -13.08 0.43 5.13
CA TRP A 125 -12.95 1.77 5.70
C TRP A 125 -12.38 2.74 4.66
N TYR A 126 -11.24 2.42 4.05
CA TYR A 126 -10.62 3.29 3.04
C TYR A 126 -11.43 3.38 1.74
N ALA A 127 -12.13 2.31 1.34
CA ALA A 127 -13.08 2.36 0.22
C ALA A 127 -14.15 3.44 0.46
N GLY A 128 -14.68 3.51 1.68
CA GLY A 128 -15.67 4.49 2.12
C GLY A 128 -15.17 5.94 2.14
N TRP A 129 -13.85 6.18 2.19
CA TRP A 129 -13.29 7.53 2.24
C TRP A 129 -12.98 8.15 0.89
N THR A 130 -12.90 7.34 -0.17
CA THR A 130 -12.47 7.77 -1.51
C THR A 130 -13.22 8.98 -2.05
N ASP A 131 -14.52 9.10 -1.79
CA ASP A 131 -15.41 10.18 -2.22
C ASP A 131 -15.74 11.22 -1.14
N LYS A 132 -15.20 11.07 0.08
CA LYS A 132 -15.44 11.95 1.22
C LYS A 132 -14.24 12.81 1.57
N ILE A 133 -13.03 12.35 1.31
CA ILE A 133 -11.80 13.03 1.73
C ILE A 133 -11.74 14.48 1.19
N ALA A 134 -12.12 14.69 -0.07
CA ALA A 134 -12.11 16.02 -0.69
C ALA A 134 -13.10 17.01 -0.06
N GLN A 135 -14.20 16.51 0.53
CA GLN A 135 -15.15 17.36 1.26
C GLN A 135 -14.62 17.77 2.64
N VAL A 136 -13.74 16.96 3.23
CA VAL A 136 -13.16 17.22 4.55
C VAL A 136 -11.95 18.15 4.46
N VAL A 137 -11.10 17.99 3.44
CA VAL A 137 -9.82 18.73 3.35
C VAL A 137 -9.76 19.76 2.22
N GLY A 138 -10.74 19.75 1.32
CA GLY A 138 -10.96 20.81 0.34
C GLY A 138 -12.00 21.82 0.81
N GLY A 139 -12.19 22.90 0.05
CA GLY A 139 -13.22 23.88 0.37
C GLY A 139 -13.11 25.18 -0.41
N GLY A 140 -14.14 26.02 -0.24
CA GLY A 140 -14.13 27.39 -0.71
C GLY A 140 -13.36 28.29 0.26
N ASN A 141 -12.46 29.11 -0.29
CA ASN A 141 -11.64 30.03 0.50
C ASN A 141 -12.28 31.43 0.49
N PRO A 142 -12.45 32.08 1.65
CA PRO A 142 -12.95 33.44 1.70
C PRO A 142 -11.88 34.38 1.14
N VAL A 143 -12.23 35.12 0.09
CA VAL A 143 -11.34 36.10 -0.54
C VAL A 143 -12.05 37.43 -0.76
N ALA A 144 -11.32 38.53 -0.57
CA ALA A 144 -11.80 39.85 -0.93
C ALA A 144 -11.60 40.05 -2.43
N GLY A 145 -12.69 39.96 -3.20
CA GLY A 145 -12.68 40.20 -4.64
C GLY A 145 -13.73 39.36 -5.38
N PRO A 146 -13.96 39.65 -6.67
CA PRO A 146 -14.94 38.94 -7.48
C PRO A 146 -14.34 37.61 -7.98
N TYR A 147 -14.06 36.69 -7.05
CA TYR A 147 -13.52 35.37 -7.36
C TYR A 147 -14.21 34.28 -6.55
N PHE A 148 -14.52 33.15 -7.20
CA PHE A 148 -14.66 31.88 -6.51
C PHE A 148 -13.27 31.28 -6.35
N ASN A 149 -12.84 31.12 -5.11
CA ASN A 149 -11.56 30.53 -4.78
C ASN A 149 -11.81 29.17 -4.14
N LEU A 150 -11.35 28.11 -4.80
CA LEU A 150 -11.59 26.72 -4.38
C LEU A 150 -10.27 25.99 -4.22
N SER A 151 -10.02 25.43 -3.04
CA SER A 151 -8.92 24.50 -2.80
C SER A 151 -9.44 23.07 -2.88
N SER A 152 -8.83 22.25 -3.72
CA SER A 152 -9.13 20.82 -3.85
C SER A 152 -7.87 19.99 -3.64
N PRO A 153 -7.94 18.87 -2.89
CA PRO A 153 -6.82 17.94 -2.83
C PRO A 153 -6.67 17.16 -4.15
N GLU A 154 -5.44 17.05 -4.64
CA GLU A 154 -5.06 16.22 -5.78
C GLU A 154 -3.99 15.20 -5.34
N PRO A 155 -3.96 13.97 -5.88
CA PRO A 155 -2.93 12.99 -5.53
C PRO A 155 -1.54 13.48 -5.93
N THR A 156 -0.54 13.25 -5.07
CA THR A 156 0.87 13.63 -5.34
C THR A 156 1.51 12.85 -6.50
N GLY A 157 1.09 11.61 -6.77
CA GLY A 157 1.61 10.80 -7.86
C GLY A 157 2.00 9.37 -7.49
N VAL A 158 3.27 9.04 -7.70
CA VAL A 158 3.87 7.75 -7.35
C VAL A 158 4.42 7.83 -5.93
N VAL A 159 3.96 6.94 -5.06
CA VAL A 159 4.38 6.87 -3.65
C VAL A 159 5.10 5.54 -3.40
N ALA A 160 6.34 5.62 -2.92
CA ALA A 160 7.04 4.46 -2.38
C ALA A 160 6.63 4.25 -0.92
N VAL A 161 6.38 3.01 -0.50
CA VAL A 161 5.89 2.70 0.85
C VAL A 161 6.75 1.58 1.44
N LEU A 162 7.37 1.85 2.58
CA LEU A 162 8.07 0.83 3.37
C LEU A 162 7.05 0.24 4.35
N ALA A 163 6.68 -1.03 4.16
CA ALA A 163 5.73 -1.69 5.04
C ALA A 163 6.31 -1.84 6.46
N PRO A 164 5.47 -1.71 7.51
CA PRO A 164 5.89 -1.93 8.89
C PRO A 164 6.55 -3.31 9.07
N GLN A 165 7.71 -3.36 9.75
CA GLN A 165 8.46 -4.61 9.88
C GLN A 165 7.85 -5.57 10.91
N ALA A 166 7.04 -5.06 11.85
CA ALA A 166 6.43 -5.84 12.94
C ALA A 166 4.97 -6.26 12.68
N SER A 167 4.28 -5.68 11.69
CA SER A 167 2.93 -6.10 11.29
C SER A 167 2.94 -6.49 9.82
N SER A 168 2.86 -7.79 9.58
CA SER A 168 3.03 -8.40 8.27
C SER A 168 1.88 -8.11 7.30
N PHE A 169 0.68 -7.80 7.83
CA PHE A 169 -0.51 -7.61 7.00
C PHE A 169 -1.38 -6.40 7.36
N LEU A 170 -1.86 -6.27 8.61
CA LEU A 170 -2.71 -5.14 8.98
C LEU A 170 -1.99 -3.79 8.85
N GLY A 171 -0.73 -3.73 9.31
CA GLY A 171 0.13 -2.55 9.14
C GLY A 171 0.42 -2.26 7.67
N LEU A 172 0.74 -3.29 6.87
CA LEU A 172 0.93 -3.17 5.42
C LEU A 172 -0.27 -2.52 4.73
N VAL A 173 -1.49 -3.02 4.97
CA VAL A 173 -2.71 -2.48 4.36
C VAL A 173 -3.00 -1.07 4.87
N SER A 174 -2.75 -0.82 6.15
CA SER A 174 -2.95 0.50 6.77
C SER A 174 -2.04 1.60 6.20
N VAL A 175 -0.92 1.24 5.57
CA VAL A 175 -0.06 2.21 4.87
C VAL A 175 -0.28 2.23 3.35
N LEU A 176 -0.72 1.12 2.76
CA LEU A 176 -0.98 1.00 1.32
C LEU A 176 -2.34 1.58 0.91
N ALA A 177 -3.42 1.15 1.55
CA ALA A 177 -4.78 1.55 1.19
C ALA A 177 -5.01 3.07 1.16
N PRO A 178 -4.50 3.91 2.12
CA PRO A 178 -4.71 5.36 2.06
C PRO A 178 -4.06 6.01 0.83
N VAL A 179 -2.93 5.47 0.36
CA VAL A 179 -2.24 5.95 -0.84
C VAL A 179 -3.15 5.75 -2.06
N ILE A 180 -3.66 4.55 -2.28
CA ILE A 180 -4.44 4.29 -3.50
C ILE A 180 -5.88 4.81 -3.42
N ALA A 181 -6.46 4.93 -2.21
CA ALA A 181 -7.77 5.54 -2.01
C ALA A 181 -7.84 6.98 -2.54
N THR A 182 -6.73 7.72 -2.38
CA THR A 182 -6.61 9.13 -2.78
C THR A 182 -6.24 9.32 -4.26
N GLY A 183 -6.09 8.25 -5.03
CA GLY A 183 -5.75 8.31 -6.46
C GLY A 183 -4.25 8.30 -6.76
N ASN A 184 -3.40 8.09 -5.75
CA ASN A 184 -1.98 7.83 -5.95
C ASN A 184 -1.74 6.38 -6.41
N THR A 185 -0.57 6.11 -6.98
CA THR A 185 -0.09 4.75 -7.24
C THR A 185 1.02 4.39 -6.27
N ALA A 186 1.09 3.13 -5.85
CA ALA A 186 1.98 2.66 -4.80
C ALA A 186 3.04 1.68 -5.31
N ILE A 187 4.26 1.82 -4.79
CA ILE A 187 5.31 0.80 -4.83
C ILE A 187 5.60 0.43 -3.39
N VAL A 188 5.16 -0.76 -2.98
CA VAL A 188 5.28 -1.22 -1.61
C VAL A 188 6.46 -2.16 -1.49
N ILE A 189 7.38 -1.84 -0.58
CA ILE A 189 8.42 -2.75 -0.11
C ILE A 189 7.81 -3.50 1.07
N ALA A 190 7.58 -4.80 0.89
CA ALA A 190 7.06 -5.68 1.94
C ALA A 190 7.99 -5.73 3.15
N SER A 191 7.47 -6.18 4.30
CA SER A 191 8.32 -6.51 5.45
C SER A 191 9.42 -7.46 5.01
N GLU A 192 10.67 -7.11 5.34
CA GLU A 192 11.83 -7.92 4.96
C GLU A 192 11.73 -9.30 5.63
N ARG A 193 11.27 -9.33 6.88
CA ARG A 193 11.14 -10.55 7.69
C ARG A 193 9.92 -11.39 7.30
N SER A 194 8.81 -10.73 6.97
CA SER A 194 7.51 -11.37 6.79
C SER A 194 6.83 -10.95 5.49
N PRO A 195 7.42 -11.24 4.31
CA PRO A 195 6.92 -10.74 3.03
C PRO A 195 5.71 -11.51 2.48
N LEU A 196 5.44 -12.73 2.96
CA LEU A 196 4.50 -13.65 2.31
C LEU A 196 3.06 -13.10 2.22
N PRO A 197 2.48 -12.51 3.30
CA PRO A 197 1.17 -11.87 3.20
C PRO A 197 1.12 -10.77 2.14
N ALA A 198 2.16 -9.95 2.01
CA ALA A 198 2.22 -8.91 0.98
C ALA A 198 2.28 -9.49 -0.44
N LEU A 199 3.06 -10.55 -0.65
CA LEU A 199 3.17 -11.21 -1.94
C LEU A 199 1.86 -11.93 -2.32
N SER A 200 1.19 -12.57 -1.36
CA SER A 200 -0.15 -13.16 -1.53
C SER A 200 -1.24 -12.11 -1.77
N LEU A 201 -1.12 -10.91 -1.20
CA LEU A 201 -2.01 -9.78 -1.50
C LEU A 201 -1.95 -9.40 -2.98
N GLY A 202 -0.81 -9.55 -3.66
CA GLY A 202 -0.70 -9.37 -5.11
C GLY A 202 -1.73 -10.18 -5.92
N GLU A 203 -2.02 -11.41 -5.49
CA GLU A 203 -3.05 -12.26 -6.12
C GLU A 203 -4.47 -11.76 -5.85
N VAL A 204 -4.74 -11.22 -4.66
CA VAL A 204 -6.02 -10.56 -4.36
C VAL A 204 -6.20 -9.36 -5.27
N LEU A 205 -5.19 -8.48 -5.35
CA LEU A 205 -5.20 -7.27 -6.18
C LEU A 205 -5.44 -7.61 -7.65
N ALA A 206 -4.77 -8.65 -8.17
CA ALA A 206 -4.93 -9.11 -9.55
C ALA A 206 -6.36 -9.58 -9.89
N THR A 207 -7.11 -10.04 -8.88
CA THR A 207 -8.50 -10.52 -9.04
C THR A 207 -9.55 -9.51 -8.57
N SER A 208 -9.14 -8.28 -8.24
CA SER A 208 -10.01 -7.25 -7.65
C SER A 208 -10.20 -6.01 -8.53
N ASP A 209 -9.97 -6.13 -9.84
CA ASP A 209 -10.07 -5.03 -10.81
C ASP A 209 -9.13 -3.84 -10.53
N VAL A 210 -8.10 -4.03 -9.70
CA VAL A 210 -7.05 -3.04 -9.49
C VAL A 210 -6.26 -2.90 -10.80
N PRO A 211 -6.23 -1.72 -11.45
CA PRO A 211 -5.52 -1.56 -12.70
C PRO A 211 -4.03 -1.88 -12.54
N GLY A 212 -3.46 -2.58 -13.53
CA GLY A 212 -2.05 -2.98 -13.48
C GLY A 212 -1.12 -1.78 -13.29
N GLY A 213 -0.35 -1.80 -12.21
CA GLY A 213 0.59 -0.74 -11.84
C GLY A 213 0.09 0.21 -10.75
N VAL A 214 -1.21 0.19 -10.40
CA VAL A 214 -1.72 1.00 -9.27
C VAL A 214 -1.10 0.58 -7.95
N VAL A 215 -0.93 -0.73 -7.76
CA VAL A 215 -0.13 -1.29 -6.67
C VAL A 215 0.96 -2.16 -7.27
N ASN A 216 2.19 -1.99 -6.78
CA ASN A 216 3.32 -2.84 -7.10
C ASN A 216 3.93 -3.31 -5.77
N VAL A 217 4.11 -4.62 -5.59
CA VAL A 217 4.66 -5.22 -4.37
C VAL A 217 6.03 -5.82 -4.67
N LEU A 218 7.02 -5.34 -3.92
CA LEU A 218 8.40 -5.80 -3.93
C LEU A 218 8.74 -6.46 -2.60
N SER A 219 9.60 -7.48 -2.63
CA SER A 219 10.19 -8.11 -1.45
C SER A 219 11.72 -8.11 -1.54
N GLY A 220 12.41 -8.21 -0.42
CA GLY A 220 13.88 -8.20 -0.34
C GLY A 220 14.38 -7.30 0.79
N ARG A 221 15.68 -6.96 0.75
CA ARG A 221 16.29 -6.09 1.76
C ARG A 221 15.72 -4.68 1.66
N THR A 222 15.11 -4.18 2.74
CA THR A 222 14.40 -2.89 2.72
C THR A 222 15.33 -1.76 2.30
N ALA A 223 16.54 -1.70 2.87
CA ALA A 223 17.53 -0.66 2.56
C ALA A 223 18.01 -0.71 1.09
N GLU A 224 18.21 -1.91 0.51
CA GLU A 224 18.64 -2.05 -0.90
C GLU A 224 17.60 -1.50 -1.88
N ILE A 225 16.31 -1.67 -1.56
CA ILE A 225 15.20 -1.29 -2.45
C ILE A 225 14.75 0.15 -2.20
N ALA A 226 14.75 0.59 -0.95
CA ALA A 226 14.28 1.91 -0.56
C ALA A 226 15.22 3.02 -1.03
N ALA A 227 16.54 2.85 -0.92
CA ALA A 227 17.51 3.85 -1.33
C ALA A 227 17.35 4.32 -2.79
N PRO A 228 17.27 3.43 -3.80
CA PRO A 228 17.05 3.87 -5.18
C PRO A 228 15.66 4.47 -5.42
N LEU A 229 14.63 4.12 -4.64
CA LEU A 229 13.30 4.74 -4.73
C LEU A 229 13.28 6.14 -4.11
N ALA A 230 13.93 6.32 -2.96
CA ALA A 230 14.09 7.62 -2.32
C ALA A 230 14.89 8.60 -3.17
N ALA A 231 15.85 8.14 -3.97
CA ALA A 231 16.58 8.97 -4.93
C ALA A 231 15.90 9.09 -6.32
N HIS A 232 14.80 8.36 -6.58
CA HIS A 232 14.23 8.30 -7.92
C HIS A 232 13.46 9.58 -8.27
N GLN A 233 13.72 10.13 -9.46
CA GLN A 233 13.12 11.39 -9.92
C GLN A 233 11.61 11.25 -10.21
N ASP A 234 11.20 10.09 -10.73
CA ASP A 234 9.78 9.77 -10.95
C ASP A 234 9.04 9.21 -9.70
N VAL A 235 9.56 9.39 -8.49
CA VAL A 235 8.83 9.09 -7.24
C VAL A 235 8.49 10.41 -6.56
N ASN A 236 7.21 10.65 -6.27
CA ASN A 236 6.69 11.92 -5.74
C ASN A 236 6.68 11.97 -4.22
N ALA A 237 6.53 10.81 -3.57
CA ALA A 237 6.57 10.72 -2.12
C ALA A 237 7.11 9.37 -1.63
N ILE A 238 7.57 9.34 -0.38
CA ILE A 238 7.97 8.11 0.31
C ILE A 238 7.38 8.06 1.72
N ASP A 239 6.76 6.92 2.05
CA ASP A 239 6.27 6.57 3.38
C ASP A 239 7.29 5.69 4.09
N LEU A 240 7.84 6.18 5.20
CA LEU A 240 8.92 5.53 5.94
C LEU A 240 8.43 4.70 7.12
N ALA A 241 7.15 4.32 7.19
CA ALA A 241 6.59 3.54 8.31
C ALA A 241 7.38 2.28 8.68
N GLY A 242 8.04 1.64 7.71
CA GLY A 242 8.88 0.46 7.89
C GLY A 242 10.37 0.71 8.10
N ALA A 243 10.82 1.96 8.18
CA ALA A 243 12.23 2.30 8.40
C ALA A 243 12.53 2.51 9.89
N ASP A 244 13.73 2.11 10.31
CA ASP A 244 14.30 2.57 11.59
C ASP A 244 14.85 4.00 11.45
N ASP A 245 15.27 4.60 12.57
CA ASP A 245 15.75 5.98 12.60
C ASP A 245 16.96 6.25 11.69
N VAL A 246 17.84 5.24 11.54
CA VAL A 246 19.05 5.36 10.72
C VAL A 246 18.67 5.36 9.25
N LEU A 247 17.90 4.36 8.81
CA LEU A 247 17.43 4.25 7.44
C LEU A 247 16.51 5.42 7.08
N ALA A 248 15.62 5.85 7.97
CA ALA A 248 14.75 6.98 7.72
C ALA A 248 15.53 8.27 7.43
N LYS A 249 16.59 8.53 8.22
CA LYS A 249 17.49 9.67 7.98
C LYS A 249 18.20 9.58 6.63
N GLU A 250 18.70 8.40 6.26
CA GLU A 250 19.37 8.19 4.96
C GLU A 250 18.42 8.43 3.79
N LEU A 251 17.18 7.93 3.89
CA LEU A 251 16.15 8.09 2.87
C LEU A 251 15.65 9.53 2.77
N GLU A 252 15.59 10.27 3.88
CA GLU A 252 15.31 11.71 3.89
C GLU A 252 16.38 12.50 3.13
N ILE A 253 17.65 12.19 3.36
CA ILE A 253 18.77 12.82 2.64
C ILE A 253 18.67 12.53 1.13
N ALA A 254 18.38 11.29 0.74
CA ALA A 254 18.20 10.93 -0.67
C ALA A 254 16.96 11.59 -1.29
N ALA A 255 15.87 11.72 -0.54
CA ALA A 255 14.63 12.36 -0.98
C ALA A 255 14.81 13.86 -1.26
N ALA A 256 15.72 14.53 -0.53
CA ALA A 256 15.99 15.95 -0.69
C ALA A 256 16.47 16.34 -2.10
N ASP A 257 17.05 15.42 -2.87
CA ASP A 257 17.59 15.68 -4.21
C ASP A 257 16.56 16.22 -5.21
N ASN A 258 15.28 15.83 -5.07
CA ASN A 258 14.18 16.38 -5.87
C ASN A 258 13.05 16.97 -5.00
N LEU A 259 13.31 17.19 -3.71
CA LEU A 259 12.34 17.67 -2.73
C LEU A 259 11.05 16.83 -2.68
N LYS A 260 11.12 15.53 -3.00
CA LYS A 260 9.96 14.64 -2.88
C LYS A 260 9.50 14.60 -1.44
N ARG A 261 8.20 14.38 -1.28
CA ARG A 261 7.56 14.38 0.02
C ARG A 261 8.00 13.18 0.85
N VAL A 262 8.22 13.36 2.14
CA VAL A 262 8.60 12.29 3.06
C VAL A 262 7.62 12.26 4.22
N LEU A 263 6.98 11.11 4.45
CA LEU A 263 6.28 10.82 5.70
C LEU A 263 7.22 10.02 6.61
N ARG A 264 7.69 10.66 7.68
CA ARG A 264 8.60 10.03 8.67
C ARG A 264 7.93 8.85 9.37
N PRO A 265 8.70 7.88 9.90
CA PRO A 265 8.14 6.84 10.75
C PRO A 265 7.33 7.46 11.90
N GLN A 266 6.13 6.95 12.12
CA GLN A 266 5.29 7.32 13.26
C GLN A 266 5.15 6.09 14.16
N PRO A 267 5.29 6.22 15.49
CA PRO A 267 4.98 5.11 16.38
C PRO A 267 3.51 4.74 16.24
N VAL A 268 3.24 3.45 16.06
CA VAL A 268 1.88 2.92 16.02
C VAL A 268 1.79 1.80 17.06
N ASP A 269 1.10 2.11 18.16
CA ASP A 269 0.91 1.16 19.26
C ASP A 269 -0.09 0.06 18.89
N ASP A 270 -1.14 0.42 18.13
CA ASP A 270 -2.21 -0.48 17.73
C ASP A 270 -2.68 -0.17 16.30
N TRP A 271 -2.42 -1.10 15.39
CA TRP A 271 -2.89 -0.99 14.01
C TRP A 271 -4.39 -1.23 13.84
N SER A 272 -5.06 -1.80 14.85
CA SER A 272 -6.52 -2.04 14.83
C SER A 272 -7.34 -0.82 15.21
N ALA A 273 -6.72 0.19 15.83
CA ALA A 273 -7.33 1.49 16.10
C ALA A 273 -7.77 2.20 14.81
N ASP A 274 -8.70 3.16 14.93
CA ASP A 274 -9.15 3.97 13.81
C ASP A 274 -7.94 4.62 13.09
N PRO A 275 -7.74 4.40 11.78
CA PRO A 275 -6.59 4.93 11.06
C PRO A 275 -6.56 6.46 10.97
N GLY A 276 -7.69 7.13 11.12
CA GLY A 276 -7.84 8.55 10.80
C GLY A 276 -7.54 8.88 9.34
N THR A 277 -7.50 10.18 9.03
CA THR A 277 -7.30 10.66 7.65
C THR A 277 -5.88 11.14 7.36
N ASP A 278 -5.04 11.27 8.38
CA ASP A 278 -3.71 11.90 8.29
C ASP A 278 -2.80 11.24 7.24
N ARG A 279 -2.83 9.91 7.14
CA ARG A 279 -2.01 9.20 6.15
C ARG A 279 -2.54 9.37 4.72
N MET A 280 -3.85 9.56 4.53
CA MET A 280 -4.39 9.92 3.22
C MET A 280 -3.93 11.33 2.81
N THR A 281 -4.03 12.29 3.73
CA THR A 281 -3.71 13.70 3.46
C THR A 281 -2.20 13.94 3.31
N ALA A 282 -1.38 13.12 3.96
CA ALA A 282 0.07 13.14 3.79
C ALA A 282 0.52 12.98 2.34
N PHE A 283 -0.29 12.44 1.43
CA PHE A 283 0.05 12.23 0.02
C PHE A 283 -0.88 12.98 -0.97
N LEU A 284 -1.53 14.05 -0.50
CA LEU A 284 -2.33 14.97 -1.31
C LEU A 284 -1.62 16.33 -1.48
N GLU A 285 -1.65 16.91 -2.66
CA GLU A 285 -1.33 18.32 -2.90
C GLU A 285 -2.61 19.16 -2.82
N THR A 286 -2.52 20.40 -2.34
CA THR A 286 -3.64 21.34 -2.41
C THR A 286 -3.51 22.20 -3.65
N LYS A 287 -4.46 22.06 -4.57
CA LYS A 287 -4.56 22.95 -5.73
C LYS A 287 -5.66 23.97 -5.51
N THR A 288 -5.31 25.23 -5.65
CA THR A 288 -6.25 26.33 -5.53
C THR A 288 -6.57 26.92 -6.89
N VAL A 289 -7.85 26.87 -7.29
CA VAL A 289 -8.34 27.47 -8.52
C VAL A 289 -9.07 28.77 -8.20
N TRP A 290 -8.68 29.84 -8.90
CA TRP A 290 -9.32 31.14 -8.84
C TRP A 290 -10.17 31.32 -10.08
N HIS A 291 -11.49 31.30 -9.93
CA HIS A 291 -12.42 31.57 -11.02
C HIS A 291 -12.97 32.99 -10.88
N PRO A 292 -12.74 33.90 -11.83
CA PRO A 292 -13.39 35.22 -11.82
C PRO A 292 -14.90 35.04 -11.80
N THR A 293 -15.56 35.82 -10.95
CA THR A 293 -17.00 36.02 -10.98
C THR A 293 -17.27 37.37 -11.63
N GLY A 294 -18.32 37.45 -12.46
CA GLY A 294 -18.73 38.75 -12.98
C GLY A 294 -19.01 39.69 -11.80
N SER A 295 -18.56 40.94 -11.87
CA SER A 295 -19.07 41.95 -10.94
C SER A 295 -20.59 41.97 -11.10
N LEU A 296 -21.34 41.70 -10.03
CA LEU A 296 -22.71 42.19 -9.93
C LEU A 296 -22.62 43.72 -9.84
N GLY A 297 -22.33 44.36 -10.97
CA GLY A 297 -22.40 45.79 -11.14
C GLY A 297 -23.87 46.19 -11.15
N ALA A 298 -24.48 46.29 -9.96
CA ALA A 298 -25.58 47.20 -9.64
C ALA A 298 -26.02 47.00 -8.18
N SER A 299 -25.28 47.58 -7.23
CA SER A 299 -25.80 48.40 -6.12
C SER A 299 -24.75 48.48 -5.03
N GLY A 300 -24.29 49.68 -4.74
CA GLY A 300 -23.28 49.94 -3.73
C GLY A 300 -23.66 49.37 -2.37
N SER A 301 -22.71 48.70 -1.75
CA SER A 301 -22.57 48.76 -0.31
C SER A 301 -21.08 48.69 0.00
N SER A 302 -20.53 49.85 0.33
CA SER A 302 -19.26 50.00 1.01
C SER A 302 -19.44 49.55 2.46
N TYR A 303 -18.59 48.64 2.92
CA TYR A 303 -18.23 48.54 4.33
C TYR A 303 -16.72 48.75 4.44
#